data_AF-A0A9P9CMG5-F1
#
_entry.id   AF-A0A9P9CMG5-F1
#
_cell.length_a   1.000
_cell.length_b   1.000
_cell.length_c   1.000
_cell.angle_alpha   90.00
_cell.angle_beta   90.00
_cell.angle_gamma   90.00
#
_symmetry.space_group_name_H-M   'P 1'
#
loop_
_entity.id
_entity.type
_entity.pdbx_description
1 polymer ?
#
loop_
_entity_poly.entity_id
_entity_poly.type
_entity_poly.pdbx_seq_one_letter_code
_entity_poly.pdbx_strand_id
1 'polypeptide(L)'
;MTEAYRAMQQRATPANLFLSSVRLHFVEDQRAWEYFQDVQFKYGRRELSVQDFLHRNAVLLQRDTDLLKQLFPFLAPFSASVVTNANYITLTVSHPQQPNQQLVVRRAAEPASTAYYRTFLAS
;
A
#
# COMPACT_ATOMS: atom_id res chain seq x y z
N MET A 1 20.52 7.25 -28.27
CA MET A 1 19.88 6.60 -27.11
C MET A 1 20.96 6.19 -26.14
N THR A 2 21.05 6.90 -25.02
CA THR A 2 22.21 7.00 -24.11
C THR A 2 22.33 5.81 -23.16
N GLU A 3 23.55 5.39 -22.83
CA GLU A 3 23.86 4.30 -21.86
C GLU A 3 23.16 4.47 -20.50
N ALA A 4 22.85 5.69 -20.09
CA ALA A 4 22.05 6.00 -18.90
C ALA A 4 20.65 5.37 -18.94
N TYR A 5 20.02 5.26 -20.12
CA TYR A 5 18.71 4.64 -20.28
C TYR A 5 18.78 3.10 -20.17
N ARG A 6 19.85 2.48 -20.70
CA ARG A 6 20.13 1.05 -20.49
C ARG A 6 20.48 0.74 -19.04
N ALA A 7 21.25 1.62 -18.38
CA ALA A 7 21.59 1.48 -16.97
C ALA A 7 20.36 1.65 -16.05
N MET A 8 19.40 2.50 -16.42
CA MET A 8 18.09 2.58 -15.75
C MET A 8 17.26 1.31 -15.94
N GLN A 9 17.20 0.74 -17.16
CA GLN A 9 16.46 -0.50 -17.43
C GLN A 9 17.03 -1.73 -16.71
N GLN A 10 18.36 -1.80 -16.54
CA GLN A 10 19.02 -2.93 -15.88
C GLN A 10 19.01 -2.85 -14.33
N ARG A 11 18.60 -1.72 -13.74
CA ARG A 11 18.56 -1.51 -12.28
C ARG A 11 17.14 -1.33 -11.71
N ALA A 12 16.11 -1.47 -12.54
CA ALA A 12 14.73 -1.43 -12.09
C ALA A 12 14.42 -2.69 -11.28
N THR A 13 14.59 -2.62 -9.96
CA THR A 13 14.11 -3.67 -9.06
C THR A 13 12.58 -3.66 -9.05
N PRO A 14 11.91 -4.79 -8.73
CA PRO A 14 10.46 -4.82 -8.55
C PRO A 14 9.95 -3.74 -7.57
N ALA A 15 10.75 -3.42 -6.55
CA ALA A 15 10.44 -2.35 -5.60
C ALA A 15 10.48 -0.95 -6.24
N ASN A 16 11.47 -0.67 -7.10
CA ASN A 16 11.56 0.62 -7.80
C ASN A 16 10.39 0.83 -8.77
N LEU A 17 9.98 -0.23 -9.48
CA LEU A 17 8.83 -0.19 -10.37
C LEU A 17 7.53 0.02 -9.59
N PHE A 18 7.35 -0.70 -8.48
CA PHE A 18 6.22 -0.51 -7.58
C PHE A 18 6.15 0.93 -7.07
N LEU A 19 7.24 1.47 -6.52
CA LEU A 19 7.28 2.85 -6.02
C LEU A 19 6.97 3.87 -7.11
N SER A 20 7.42 3.63 -8.34
CA SER A 20 7.10 4.49 -9.49
C SER A 20 5.61 4.45 -9.83
N SER A 21 4.98 3.25 -9.83
CA SER A 21 3.54 3.09 -10.04
C SER A 21 2.72 3.79 -8.95
N VAL A 22 3.13 3.66 -7.68
CA VAL A 22 2.49 4.36 -6.56
C VAL A 22 2.66 5.87 -6.68
N ARG A 23 3.84 6.35 -7.08
CA ARG A 23 4.08 7.78 -7.29
C ARG A 23 3.19 8.36 -8.39
N LEU A 24 2.99 7.62 -9.48
CA LEU A 24 2.06 8.00 -10.55
C LEU A 24 0.61 7.98 -10.07
N HIS A 25 0.22 7.00 -9.25
CA HIS A 25 -1.12 6.92 -8.66
C HIS A 25 -1.46 8.15 -7.80
N PHE A 26 -0.47 8.72 -7.11
CA PHE A 26 -0.62 9.92 -6.28
C PHE A 26 -0.03 11.18 -6.93
N VAL A 27 0.06 11.26 -8.27
CA VAL A 27 0.72 12.38 -8.96
C VAL A 27 0.06 13.74 -8.65
N GLU A 28 -1.25 13.76 -8.49
CA GLU A 28 -2.04 14.95 -8.13
C GLU A 28 -2.23 15.12 -6.62
N ASP A 29 -1.73 14.16 -5.82
CA ASP A 29 -1.97 14.09 -4.38
C ASP A 29 -0.67 13.88 -3.59
N GLN A 30 0.10 14.97 -3.51
CA GLN A 30 1.39 14.98 -2.82
C GLN A 30 1.29 14.53 -1.35
N ARG A 31 0.16 14.80 -0.67
CA ARG A 31 -0.04 14.40 0.73
C ARG A 31 -0.26 12.89 0.87
N ALA A 32 -1.07 12.29 -0.01
CA ALA A 32 -1.24 10.84 -0.03
C ALA A 32 0.07 10.13 -0.32
N TRP A 33 0.90 10.70 -1.20
CA TRP A 33 2.25 10.22 -1.45
C TRP A 33 3.16 10.28 -0.21
N GLU A 34 3.23 11.43 0.46
CA GLU A 34 4.05 11.59 1.69
C GLU A 34 3.60 10.64 2.79
N TYR A 35 2.29 10.48 2.97
CA TYR A 35 1.75 9.54 3.94
C TYR A 35 2.05 8.09 3.55
N PHE A 36 1.96 7.72 2.27
CA PHE A 36 2.39 6.41 1.80
C PHE A 36 3.86 6.15 2.18
N GLN A 37 4.75 7.13 1.94
CA GLN A 37 6.16 7.01 2.30
C GLN A 37 6.35 6.84 3.82
N ASP A 38 5.68 7.64 4.64
CA ASP A 38 5.71 7.54 6.10
C ASP A 38 5.29 6.14 6.58
N VAL A 39 4.23 5.57 5.99
CA VAL A 39 3.79 4.20 6.29
C VAL A 39 4.88 3.17 5.95
N GLN A 40 5.57 3.30 4.82
CA GLN A 40 6.70 2.42 4.47
C GLN A 40 7.86 2.56 5.48
N PHE A 41 8.21 3.79 5.86
CA PHE A 41 9.29 4.05 6.82
C PHE A 41 8.97 3.47 8.21
N LYS A 42 7.77 3.69 8.72
CA LYS A 42 7.34 3.18 10.03
C LYS A 42 7.31 1.66 10.08
N TYR A 43 6.84 1.01 9.00
CA TYR A 43 6.90 -0.44 8.91
C TYR A 43 8.34 -0.96 8.87
N GLY A 44 9.22 -0.34 8.07
CA GLY A 44 10.64 -0.67 8.02
C GLY A 44 11.37 -0.50 9.37
N ARG A 45 10.93 0.45 10.20
CA ARG A 45 11.42 0.67 11.57
C ARG A 45 10.75 -0.22 12.63
N ARG A 46 9.83 -1.09 12.23
CA ARG A 46 9.02 -1.96 13.12
C ARG A 46 8.14 -1.17 14.10
N GLU A 47 7.78 0.05 13.72
CA GLU A 47 6.83 0.90 14.46
C GLU A 47 5.37 0.56 14.11
N LEU A 48 5.14 -0.21 13.04
CA LEU A 48 3.83 -0.71 12.62
C LEU A 48 3.82 -2.23 12.60
N SER A 49 2.70 -2.81 13.04
CA SER A 49 2.39 -4.21 12.78
C SER A 49 2.13 -4.43 11.28
N VAL A 50 2.25 -5.68 10.80
CA VAL A 50 1.90 -6.00 9.41
C VAL A 50 0.43 -5.71 9.12
N GLN A 51 -0.44 -5.86 10.13
CA GLN A 51 -1.86 -5.54 10.04
C GLN A 51 -2.07 -4.05 9.80
N ASP A 52 -1.47 -3.20 10.63
CA ASP A 52 -1.60 -1.75 10.52
C ASP A 52 -1.01 -1.24 9.21
N PHE A 53 0.13 -1.81 8.82
CA PHE A 53 0.77 -1.51 7.54
C PHE A 53 -0.15 -1.81 6.36
N LEU A 54 -0.70 -3.03 6.30
CA LEU A 54 -1.60 -3.44 5.23
C LEU A 54 -2.91 -2.66 5.24
N HIS A 55 -3.47 -2.39 6.41
CA HIS A 55 -4.70 -1.61 6.54
C HIS A 55 -4.51 -0.18 6.01
N ARG A 56 -3.43 0.51 6.41
CA ARG A 56 -3.13 1.87 5.93
C ARG A 56 -2.89 1.92 4.42
N ASN A 57 -2.14 0.95 3.87
CA ASN A 57 -1.96 0.85 2.42
C ASN A 57 -3.27 0.54 1.69
N ALA A 58 -4.12 -0.32 2.24
CA ALA A 58 -5.41 -0.64 1.64
C ALA A 58 -6.39 0.53 1.64
N VAL A 59 -6.35 1.37 2.67
CA VAL A 59 -7.12 2.63 2.71
C VAL A 59 -6.64 3.59 1.62
N LEU A 60 -5.32 3.76 1.45
CA LEU A 60 -4.73 4.65 0.45
C LEU A 60 -5.01 4.16 -0.98
N LEU A 61 -4.85 2.87 -1.20
CA LEU A 61 -4.94 2.23 -2.52
C LEU A 61 -6.32 1.57 -2.74
N GLN A 62 -7.35 1.98 -2.01
CA GLN A 62 -8.70 1.37 -2.11
C GLN A 62 -9.35 1.51 -3.50
N ARG A 63 -8.84 2.42 -4.33
CA ARG A 63 -9.28 2.64 -5.72
C ARG A 63 -8.47 1.84 -6.75
N ASP A 64 -7.31 1.32 -6.35
CA ASP A 64 -6.40 0.57 -7.20
C ASP A 64 -5.85 -0.63 -6.43
N THR A 65 -6.67 -1.69 -6.40
CA THR A 65 -6.34 -2.90 -5.65
C THR A 65 -5.29 -3.75 -6.34
N ASP A 66 -5.00 -3.50 -7.61
CA ASP A 66 -3.89 -4.16 -8.30
C ASP A 66 -2.55 -3.57 -7.87
N LEU A 67 -2.48 -2.26 -7.68
CA LEU A 67 -1.34 -1.62 -7.04
C LEU A 67 -1.15 -2.11 -5.60
N LEU A 68 -2.23 -2.30 -4.84
CA LEU A 68 -2.16 -2.89 -3.50
C LEU A 68 -1.58 -4.32 -3.53
N LYS A 69 -1.97 -5.16 -4.49
CA LYS A 69 -1.43 -6.53 -4.62
C LYS A 69 0.06 -6.57 -4.92
N GLN A 70 0.60 -5.56 -5.61
CA GLN A 70 2.03 -5.46 -5.89
C GLN A 70 2.87 -5.32 -4.62
N LEU A 71 2.27 -4.90 -3.50
CA LEU A 71 2.94 -4.81 -2.19
C LEU A 71 3.16 -6.20 -1.54
N PHE A 72 2.29 -7.17 -1.81
CA PHE A 72 2.25 -8.44 -1.06
C PHE A 72 3.53 -9.28 -1.13
N PRO A 73 4.23 -9.37 -2.27
CA PRO A 73 5.51 -10.09 -2.34
C PRO A 73 6.59 -9.57 -1.39
N PHE A 74 6.48 -8.32 -0.92
CA PHE A 74 7.45 -7.70 -0.02
C PHE A 74 7.19 -7.95 1.47
N LEU A 75 6.14 -8.71 1.81
CA LEU A 75 5.68 -8.92 3.19
C LEU A 75 6.27 -10.14 3.89
N ALA A 76 7.23 -10.85 3.28
CA ALA A 76 7.78 -12.08 3.86
C ALA A 76 8.19 -11.88 5.33
N PRO A 77 7.80 -12.77 6.26
CA PRO A 77 7.21 -14.11 6.04
C PRO A 77 5.67 -14.15 5.89
N PHE A 78 4.99 -13.02 5.85
CA PHE A 78 3.54 -12.95 5.70
C PHE A 78 3.09 -13.12 4.25
N SER A 79 1.89 -13.65 4.07
CA SER A 79 1.16 -13.67 2.81
C SER A 79 -0.14 -12.87 2.96
N ALA A 80 -0.55 -12.15 1.93
CA ALA A 80 -1.78 -11.39 1.93
C ALA A 80 -2.61 -11.68 0.68
N SER A 81 -3.94 -11.67 0.82
CA SER A 81 -4.88 -11.73 -0.30
C SER A 81 -5.94 -10.64 -0.14
N VAL A 82 -6.51 -10.21 -1.26
CA VAL A 82 -7.53 -9.17 -1.28
C VAL A 82 -8.76 -9.64 -2.03
N VAL A 83 -9.92 -9.47 -1.42
CA VAL A 83 -11.24 -9.68 -2.04
C VAL A 83 -11.98 -8.34 -2.01
N THR A 84 -12.47 -7.92 -3.17
CA THR A 84 -13.17 -6.64 -3.31
C THR A 84 -14.65 -6.86 -3.54
N ASN A 85 -15.48 -6.08 -2.84
CA ASN A 85 -16.91 -5.94 -3.06
C ASN A 85 -17.21 -4.49 -3.48
N ALA A 86 -18.45 -4.19 -3.85
CA ALA A 86 -18.95 -2.84 -4.12
C ALA A 86 -18.68 -1.87 -2.95
N ASN A 87 -18.81 -2.35 -1.71
CA ASN A 87 -18.75 -1.49 -0.52
C ASN A 87 -17.48 -1.68 0.34
N TYR A 88 -16.74 -2.79 0.15
CA TYR A 88 -15.64 -3.17 1.05
C TYR A 88 -14.47 -3.81 0.30
N ILE A 89 -13.30 -3.72 0.92
CA ILE A 89 -12.11 -4.47 0.58
C ILE A 89 -11.79 -5.33 1.80
N THR A 90 -11.76 -6.64 1.62
CA THR A 90 -11.36 -7.59 2.66
C THR A 90 -9.97 -8.08 2.35
N LEU A 91 -9.02 -7.76 3.23
CA LEU A 91 -7.68 -8.34 3.22
C LEU A 91 -7.64 -9.54 4.15
N THR A 92 -7.07 -10.65 3.69
CA THR A 92 -6.73 -11.78 4.56
C THR A 92 -5.21 -11.88 4.66
N VAL A 93 -4.70 -11.78 5.88
CA VAL A 93 -3.27 -11.89 6.21
C VAL A 93 -3.02 -13.25 6.81
N SER A 94 -2.07 -13.97 6.24
CA SER A 94 -1.69 -15.33 6.62
C SER A 94 -0.23 -15.37 7.01
N HIS A 95 0.07 -16.15 8.05
CA HIS A 95 1.44 -16.40 8.50
C HIS A 95 1.54 -17.87 8.93
N PRO A 96 2.66 -18.59 8.67
CA PRO A 96 2.76 -20.01 8.99
C PRO A 96 2.57 -20.35 10.47
N GLN A 97 2.85 -19.39 11.37
CA GLN A 97 2.82 -19.58 12.83
C GLN A 97 1.73 -18.75 13.53
N GLN A 98 0.87 -18.03 12.80
CA GLN A 98 -0.21 -17.23 13.40
C GLN A 98 -1.55 -17.57 12.74
N PRO A 99 -2.68 -17.47 13.47
CA PRO A 99 -3.98 -17.62 12.85
C PRO A 99 -4.18 -16.56 11.77
N ASN A 100 -4.90 -16.92 10.70
CA ASN A 100 -5.26 -15.99 9.65
C ASN A 100 -6.05 -14.82 10.24
N GLN A 101 -5.75 -13.60 9.78
CA GLN A 101 -6.41 -12.39 10.21
C GLN A 101 -7.12 -11.73 9.03
N GLN A 102 -8.31 -11.21 9.27
CA GLN A 102 -9.08 -10.49 8.26
C GLN A 102 -9.16 -9.01 8.63
N LEU A 103 -8.87 -8.13 7.66
CA LEU A 103 -8.99 -6.68 7.77
C LEU A 103 -10.02 -6.21 6.75
N VAL A 104 -11.03 -5.48 7.19
CA VAL A 104 -12.09 -4.96 6.32
C VAL A 104 -11.97 -3.46 6.22
N VAL A 105 -11.74 -2.96 5.00
CA VAL A 105 -11.68 -1.53 4.68
C VAL A 105 -12.94 -1.15 3.91
N ARG A 106 -13.67 -0.14 4.39
CA ARG A 106 -14.83 0.40 3.68
C ARG A 106 -14.36 1.21 2.47
N ARG A 107 -14.97 0.99 1.30
CA ARG A 107 -14.72 1.81 0.12
C ARG A 107 -15.38 3.17 0.29
N ALA A 108 -14.58 4.22 0.36
CA ALA A 108 -15.04 5.59 0.38
C ALA A 108 -15.37 6.04 -1.06
N ALA A 109 -16.47 6.78 -1.22
CA ALA A 109 -16.83 7.42 -2.49
C ALA A 109 -15.85 8.56 -2.84
N GLU A 110 -15.21 9.15 -1.84
CA GLU A 110 -14.23 10.24 -1.99
C GLU A 110 -12.78 9.70 -2.05
N PRO A 111 -11.82 10.46 -2.63
CA PRO A 111 -10.41 10.10 -2.59
C PRO A 111 -9.96 9.93 -1.13
N ALA A 112 -9.10 8.94 -0.87
CA ALA A 112 -8.64 8.62 0.49
C ALA A 112 -8.01 9.83 1.21
N SER A 113 -7.48 10.81 0.49
CA SER A 113 -6.80 11.99 1.03
C SER A 113 -7.71 13.00 1.72
N THR A 114 -8.99 13.08 1.40
CA THR A 114 -9.89 14.11 1.99
C THR A 114 -10.62 13.60 3.23
N ALA A 115 -11.11 12.37 3.22
CA ALA A 115 -11.95 11.83 4.30
C ALA A 115 -11.14 11.18 5.45
N TYR A 116 -10.01 10.51 5.15
CA TYR A 116 -9.24 9.81 6.19
C TYR A 116 -8.29 10.73 6.96
N TYR A 117 -7.68 11.73 6.32
CA TYR A 117 -6.73 12.64 6.98
C TYR A 117 -7.37 13.44 8.13
N ARG A 118 -8.64 13.87 7.96
CA ARG A 118 -9.38 14.58 9.02
C ARG A 118 -9.75 13.68 10.19
N THR A 119 -10.15 12.44 9.91
CA THR A 119 -10.68 11.54 10.94
C THR A 119 -9.56 10.91 11.78
N PHE A 120 -8.37 10.68 11.19
CA PHE A 120 -7.22 10.08 11.90
C PHE A 120 -6.30 11.06 12.62
N LEU A 121 -6.21 12.34 12.21
CA LEU A 121 -5.44 13.36 12.96
C LEU A 121 -6.20 13.94 14.16
N ALA A 122 -7.52 13.74 14.21
CA ALA A 122 -8.37 14.18 15.32
C ALA A 122 -8.48 13.16 16.47
N SER A 123 -7.84 11.99 16.34
CA SER A 123 -7.81 10.90 17.34
C SER A 123 -6.45 10.79 18.01
#